data_AF-A0A5C7LJI2-F1
#
_entry.id   AF-A0A5C7LJI2-F1
#
_cell.length_a   1.000
_cell.length_b   1.000
_cell.length_c   1.000
_cell.angle_alpha   90.00
_cell.angle_beta   90.00
_cell.angle_gamma   90.00
#
_symmetry.space_group_name_H-M   'P 1'
#
loop_
_entity.id
_entity.type
_entity.pdbx_description
1 polymer ?
#
loop_
_entity_poly.entity_id
_entity_poly.type
_entity_poly.pdbx_seq_one_letter_code
_entity_poly.pdbx_strand_id
1 'polypeptide(L)'
;MPKFSPSQIATFNECARKWFFGTVLRKPRAQHPSAAKGEKVHLILEGYLKTGIVVAPETLDGAELAAITESGIHHLPNPAHFNISTEPNWSFERQTKGELALIVPTIVYNGRKDFTYDAADGIWTVGDHKTTSNLRYALTKEALATDPQGILYAAEALRSTGRDKVRLTWIYYQTKRPYKSRLVEVVLDEAHVEAELTKLDEIVGRKMLPLLDKDLRPEDVEPNLASCDKYGGCPYREICDVSPVARLRHVFTRFDVPENPLGIEKGNEEMNALEKLKAAKAAANAAKTTAPEEPKTEPMPQAKEEAGPSINPPEAQAEVAKAPETVTVPEEAEPTPAPTKAKGAKRGPKPKNAETTTPATDILPILMVDCALIGELAGSVVVSDTALYAEAHKQVKAEMNVEDYSLADFGKGAGAFAVLFAEILAKAIESAKADGASQVIFLCDTRCREWSVTSAAWRAKVPTIVKGL
;
A
#
# COMPACT_ATOMS: atom_id res chain seq x y z
N MET A 1 2.00 16.60 -1.49
CA MET A 1 2.25 15.74 -2.67
C MET A 1 1.32 14.54 -2.59
N PRO A 2 0.81 14.03 -3.73
CA PRO A 2 0.06 12.79 -3.75
C PRO A 2 0.95 11.65 -3.24
N LYS A 3 0.38 10.76 -2.42
CA LYS A 3 1.06 9.56 -1.91
C LYS A 3 0.49 8.33 -2.61
N PHE A 4 1.36 7.40 -2.96
CA PHE A 4 1.02 6.17 -3.66
C PHE A 4 1.34 4.95 -2.79
N SER A 5 0.33 4.13 -2.55
CA SER A 5 0.49 2.87 -1.83
C SER A 5 0.56 1.67 -2.78
N PRO A 6 1.14 0.53 -2.32
CA PRO A 6 1.08 -0.71 -3.07
C PRO A 6 -0.33 -1.12 -3.52
N SER A 7 -1.31 -0.97 -2.62
CA SER A 7 -2.71 -1.31 -2.91
C SER A 7 -3.34 -0.41 -3.97
N GLN A 8 -2.94 0.86 -4.04
CA GLN A 8 -3.35 1.77 -5.10
C GLN A 8 -2.77 1.36 -6.45
N ILE A 9 -1.48 1.03 -6.52
CA ILE A 9 -0.82 0.58 -7.75
C ILE A 9 -1.43 -0.74 -8.24
N ALA A 10 -1.65 -1.71 -7.35
CA ALA A 10 -2.32 -2.96 -7.68
C ALA A 10 -3.75 -2.72 -8.23
N THR A 11 -4.53 -1.84 -7.59
CA THR A 11 -5.87 -1.47 -8.07
C THR A 11 -5.81 -0.80 -9.44
N PHE A 12 -4.82 0.06 -9.68
CA PHE A 12 -4.61 0.73 -10.96
C PHE A 12 -4.27 -0.27 -12.07
N ASN A 13 -3.33 -1.18 -11.80
CA ASN A 13 -2.95 -2.25 -12.74
C ASN A 13 -4.12 -3.19 -13.05
N GLU A 14 -5.02 -3.43 -12.09
CA GLU A 14 -6.25 -4.16 -12.35
C GLU A 14 -7.23 -3.39 -13.23
N CYS A 15 -7.48 -2.11 -12.92
CA CYS A 15 -8.38 -1.23 -13.65
C CYS A 15 -8.14 0.24 -13.26
N ALA A 16 -7.58 1.03 -14.18
CA ALA A 16 -7.31 2.45 -13.96
C ALA A 16 -8.57 3.23 -13.55
N ARG A 17 -9.71 2.98 -14.19
CA ARG A 17 -10.99 3.62 -13.84
C ARG A 17 -11.48 3.25 -12.44
N LYS A 18 -11.29 2.00 -11.99
CA LYS A 18 -11.61 1.58 -10.60
C LYS A 18 -10.74 2.32 -9.59
N TRP A 19 -9.44 2.45 -9.87
CA TRP A 19 -8.53 3.25 -9.05
C TRP A 19 -8.95 4.73 -9.01
N PHE A 20 -9.31 5.31 -10.16
CA PHE A 20 -9.73 6.71 -10.26
C PHE A 20 -10.98 6.99 -9.42
N PHE A 21 -12.00 6.14 -9.50
CA PHE A 21 -13.20 6.26 -8.65
C PHE A 21 -12.87 6.23 -7.15
N GLY A 22 -12.07 5.27 -6.70
CA GLY A 22 -11.78 5.09 -5.28
C GLY A 22 -10.79 6.10 -4.72
N THR A 23 -9.79 6.50 -5.50
CA THR A 23 -8.67 7.33 -5.02
C THR A 23 -8.87 8.80 -5.33
N VAL A 24 -9.17 9.13 -6.60
CA VAL A 24 -9.25 10.51 -7.08
C VAL A 24 -10.61 11.09 -6.72
N LEU A 25 -11.69 10.39 -7.09
CA LEU A 25 -13.05 10.83 -6.79
C LEU A 25 -13.55 10.43 -5.40
N ARG A 26 -12.80 9.60 -4.67
CA ARG A 26 -13.10 9.13 -3.31
C ARG A 26 -14.52 8.60 -3.15
N LYS A 27 -15.01 7.87 -4.16
CA LYS A 27 -16.34 7.27 -4.13
C LYS A 27 -16.39 6.18 -3.04
N PRO A 28 -17.42 6.17 -2.19
CA PRO A 28 -17.57 5.16 -1.14
C PRO A 28 -17.51 3.74 -1.71
N ARG A 29 -16.90 2.83 -0.94
CA ARG A 29 -16.81 1.41 -1.26
C ARG A 29 -17.38 0.61 -0.10
N ALA A 30 -18.36 -0.24 -0.37
CA ALA A 30 -18.77 -1.25 0.59
C ALA A 30 -17.62 -2.25 0.80
N GLN A 31 -17.26 -2.50 2.06
CA GLN A 31 -16.28 -3.55 2.38
C GLN A 31 -16.90 -4.91 2.08
N HIS A 32 -16.17 -5.74 1.34
CA HIS A 32 -16.63 -7.10 1.04
C HIS A 32 -16.47 -7.98 2.30
N PRO A 33 -17.40 -8.89 2.62
CA PRO A 33 -17.30 -9.74 3.82
C PRO A 33 -15.99 -10.53 3.93
N SER A 34 -15.40 -10.94 2.80
CA SER A 34 -14.09 -11.62 2.80
C SER A 34 -12.94 -10.71 3.25
N ALA A 35 -13.01 -9.41 2.98
CA ALA A 35 -11.99 -8.45 3.41
C ALA A 35 -12.07 -8.25 4.93
N ALA A 36 -13.28 -8.12 5.49
CA ALA A 36 -13.47 -8.04 6.94
C ALA A 36 -12.99 -9.31 7.66
N LYS A 37 -13.25 -10.50 7.09
CA LYS A 37 -12.71 -11.77 7.63
C LYS A 37 -11.18 -11.78 7.61
N GLY A 38 -10.57 -11.31 6.52
CA GLY A 38 -9.11 -11.18 6.41
C GLY A 38 -8.52 -10.26 7.47
N GLU A 39 -9.12 -9.10 7.67
CA GLU A 39 -8.71 -8.11 8.69
C GLU A 39 -8.73 -8.71 10.11
N LYS A 40 -9.77 -9.48 10.47
CA LYS A 40 -9.80 -10.20 11.74
C LYS A 40 -8.69 -11.24 11.89
N VAL A 41 -8.34 -11.95 10.81
CA VAL A 41 -7.23 -12.92 10.83
C VAL A 41 -5.89 -12.21 11.05
N HIS A 42 -5.66 -11.06 10.39
CA HIS A 42 -4.45 -10.26 10.61
C HIS A 42 -4.31 -9.82 12.06
N LEU A 43 -5.39 -9.32 12.68
CA LEU A 43 -5.38 -8.90 14.08
C LEU A 43 -4.94 -10.03 15.04
N ILE A 44 -5.41 -11.27 14.80
CA ILE A 44 -5.00 -12.43 15.61
C ILE A 44 -3.52 -12.76 15.38
N LEU A 45 -3.07 -12.73 14.11
CA LEU A 45 -1.69 -13.02 13.75
C LEU A 45 -0.71 -11.99 14.32
N GLU A 46 -1.08 -10.71 14.32
CA GLU A 46 -0.32 -9.64 14.96
C GLU A 46 -0.28 -9.80 16.48
N GLY A 47 -1.40 -10.21 17.08
CA GLY A 47 -1.46 -10.59 18.50
C GLY A 47 -0.48 -11.72 18.83
N TYR A 48 -0.42 -12.75 17.98
CA TYR A 48 0.56 -13.83 18.10
C TYR A 48 2.00 -13.32 17.95
N LEU A 49 2.30 -12.49 16.95
CA LEU A 49 3.64 -11.94 16.74
C LEU A 49 4.11 -11.03 17.90
N LYS A 50 3.19 -10.45 18.67
CA LYS A 50 3.49 -9.65 19.87
C LYS A 50 3.65 -10.50 21.13
N THR A 51 2.89 -11.58 21.28
CA THR A 51 2.73 -12.29 22.56
C THR A 51 3.18 -13.75 22.56
N GLY A 52 3.34 -14.35 21.38
CA GLY A 52 3.55 -15.79 21.21
C GLY A 52 2.29 -16.65 21.42
N ILE A 53 1.13 -16.04 21.65
CA ILE A 53 -0.11 -16.74 22.00
C ILE A 53 -1.19 -16.41 20.98
N VAL A 54 -1.90 -17.43 20.51
CA VAL A 54 -3.11 -17.27 19.70
C VAL A 54 -4.28 -17.03 20.63
N VAL A 55 -4.88 -15.85 20.54
CA VAL A 55 -6.10 -15.54 21.27
C VAL A 55 -7.24 -15.45 20.27
N ALA A 56 -8.13 -16.44 20.31
CA ALA A 56 -9.36 -16.41 19.54
C ALA A 56 -10.26 -15.28 20.08
N PRO A 57 -10.87 -14.45 19.22
CA PRO A 57 -11.88 -13.51 19.67
C PRO A 57 -13.06 -14.24 20.32
N GLU A 58 -13.66 -13.65 21.36
CA GLU A 58 -14.89 -14.14 22.00
C GLU A 58 -16.13 -13.87 21.13
N THR A 59 -16.11 -14.31 19.87
CA THR A 59 -17.18 -14.13 18.89
C THR A 59 -17.63 -15.47 18.34
N LEU A 60 -18.83 -15.53 17.75
CA LEU A 60 -19.37 -16.77 17.14
C LEU A 60 -18.44 -17.33 16.05
N ASP A 61 -17.69 -16.46 15.36
CA ASP A 61 -16.70 -16.85 14.34
C ASP A 61 -15.28 -17.06 14.91
N GLY A 62 -15.05 -16.84 16.21
CA GLY A 62 -13.73 -16.87 16.84
C GLY A 62 -12.98 -18.19 16.65
N ALA A 63 -13.67 -19.32 16.82
CA ALA A 63 -13.08 -20.65 16.63
C ALA A 63 -12.67 -20.92 15.17
N GLU A 64 -13.44 -20.42 14.19
CA GLU A 64 -13.07 -20.52 12.78
C GLU A 64 -11.83 -19.65 12.48
N LEU A 65 -11.81 -18.41 12.98
CA LEU A 65 -10.69 -17.49 12.76
C LEU A 65 -9.40 -18.04 13.37
N ALA A 66 -9.47 -18.60 14.58
CA ALA A 66 -8.34 -19.26 15.23
C ALA A 66 -7.83 -20.45 14.40
N ALA A 67 -8.73 -21.32 13.91
CA ALA A 67 -8.32 -22.46 13.08
C ALA A 67 -7.67 -22.03 11.74
N ILE A 68 -8.09 -20.92 11.14
CA ILE A 68 -7.43 -20.33 9.96
C ILE A 68 -6.02 -19.86 10.34
N THR A 69 -5.89 -19.10 11.43
CA THR A 69 -4.61 -18.59 11.92
C THR A 69 -3.64 -19.73 12.23
N GLU A 70 -4.07 -20.71 13.04
CA GLU A 70 -3.30 -21.89 13.44
C GLU A 70 -2.74 -22.67 12.25
N SER A 71 -3.47 -22.71 11.14
CA SER A 71 -3.01 -23.41 9.94
C SER A 71 -1.66 -22.92 9.41
N GLY A 72 -1.27 -21.66 9.66
CA GLY A 72 -0.01 -21.08 9.18
C GLY A 72 0.97 -20.58 10.24
N ILE A 73 0.69 -20.77 11.53
CA ILE A 73 1.56 -20.30 12.63
C ILE A 73 2.97 -20.87 12.53
N HIS A 74 3.10 -22.11 12.09
CA HIS A 74 4.39 -22.78 11.94
C HIS A 74 5.28 -22.13 10.85
N HIS A 75 4.76 -21.20 10.05
CA HIS A 75 5.55 -20.38 9.13
C HIS A 75 6.01 -19.04 9.74
N LEU A 76 5.50 -18.65 10.90
CA LEU A 76 5.83 -17.37 11.54
C LEU A 76 7.11 -17.50 12.37
N PRO A 77 7.89 -16.41 12.48
CA PRO A 77 9.00 -16.37 13.42
C PRO A 77 8.48 -16.56 14.85
N ASN A 78 9.28 -17.23 15.70
CA ASN A 78 8.98 -17.33 17.12
C ASN A 78 9.27 -15.96 17.78
N PRO A 79 8.26 -15.28 18.36
CA PRO A 79 8.45 -13.96 18.95
C PRO A 79 9.38 -13.96 20.17
N ALA A 80 9.63 -15.12 20.79
CA ALA A 80 10.61 -15.22 21.86
C ALA A 80 12.07 -15.11 21.36
N HIS A 81 12.32 -15.32 20.07
CA HIS A 81 13.67 -15.41 19.50
C HIS A 81 14.07 -14.19 18.65
N PHE A 82 13.10 -13.38 18.24
CA PHE A 82 13.33 -12.29 17.28
C PHE A 82 12.74 -10.97 17.78
N ASN A 83 13.43 -9.87 17.48
CA ASN A 83 12.88 -8.53 17.69
C ASN A 83 11.93 -8.20 16.53
N ILE A 84 10.65 -8.58 16.68
CA ILE A 84 9.63 -8.41 15.64
C ILE A 84 8.96 -7.04 15.78
N SER A 85 8.94 -6.27 14.70
CA SER A 85 8.09 -5.09 14.57
C SER A 85 6.82 -5.47 13.83
N THR A 86 5.66 -5.20 14.41
CA THR A 86 4.34 -5.44 13.80
C THR A 86 3.72 -4.13 13.33
N GLU A 87 3.07 -4.16 12.16
CA GLU A 87 2.35 -3.04 11.58
C GLU A 87 3.15 -1.72 11.37
N PRO A 88 4.46 -1.72 11.06
CA PRO A 88 5.20 -0.47 10.90
C PRO A 88 4.71 0.31 9.68
N ASN A 89 4.38 1.58 9.92
CA ASN A 89 4.09 2.55 8.87
C ASN A 89 5.40 3.05 8.24
N TRP A 90 5.39 3.27 6.94
CA TRP A 90 6.55 3.80 6.23
C TRP A 90 6.15 4.78 5.12
N SER A 91 7.08 5.67 4.79
CA SER A 91 6.99 6.53 3.62
C SER A 91 8.38 6.90 3.12
N PHE A 92 8.59 6.91 1.81
CA PHE A 92 9.81 7.43 1.21
C PHE A 92 9.52 8.21 -0.07
N GLU A 93 10.36 9.20 -0.34
CA GLU A 93 10.30 10.01 -1.56
C GLU A 93 11.34 9.48 -2.55
N ARG A 94 10.96 9.43 -3.83
CA ARG A 94 11.85 9.11 -4.93
C ARG A 94 11.78 10.23 -5.97
N GLN A 95 12.94 10.77 -6.30
CA GLN A 95 13.11 11.66 -7.45
C GLN A 95 13.44 10.80 -8.66
N THR A 96 12.51 10.71 -9.60
CA THR A 96 12.73 10.05 -10.88
C THR A 96 13.66 10.91 -11.74
N LYS A 97 14.79 10.35 -12.18
CA LYS A 97 15.65 11.01 -13.17
C LYS A 97 15.01 10.85 -14.55
N GLY A 98 14.48 11.94 -15.10
CA GLY A 98 14.06 11.98 -16.50
C GLY A 98 15.27 12.22 -17.41
N GLU A 99 15.30 11.58 -18.58
CA GLU A 99 16.33 11.82 -19.61
C GLU A 99 16.29 13.25 -20.19
N LEU A 100 15.19 13.98 -19.98
CA LEU A 100 15.16 15.43 -20.15
C LEU A 100 15.19 16.09 -18.77
N ALA A 101 16.11 17.04 -18.59
CA ALA A 101 16.32 17.88 -17.41
C ALA A 101 15.15 18.85 -17.10
N LEU A 102 13.90 18.43 -17.33
CA LEU A 102 12.71 19.12 -16.85
C LEU A 102 12.19 18.41 -15.59
N ILE A 103 12.05 19.21 -14.53
CA ILE A 103 11.44 18.91 -13.22
C ILE A 103 10.50 17.69 -13.28
N VAL A 104 10.99 16.53 -12.89
CA VAL A 104 10.14 15.34 -12.77
C VAL A 104 9.44 15.42 -11.41
N PRO A 105 8.12 15.21 -11.34
CA PRO A 105 7.42 15.25 -10.05
C PRO A 105 7.99 14.22 -9.08
N THR A 106 8.32 14.66 -7.86
CA THR A 106 8.68 13.76 -6.76
C THR A 106 7.53 12.78 -6.49
N ILE A 107 7.81 11.49 -6.57
CA ILE A 107 6.85 10.44 -6.23
C ILE A 107 7.04 10.10 -4.75
N VAL A 108 5.95 10.09 -4.00
CA VAL A 108 5.95 9.70 -2.59
C VAL A 108 5.26 8.35 -2.48
N TYR A 109 6.00 7.32 -2.07
CA TYR A 109 5.46 6.02 -1.75
C TYR A 109 5.18 5.90 -0.26
N ASN A 110 4.09 5.22 0.11
CA ASN A 110 3.78 4.94 1.51
C ASN A 110 3.07 3.60 1.67
N GLY A 111 3.16 3.02 2.87
CA GLY A 111 2.47 1.78 3.16
C GLY A 111 2.59 1.36 4.61
N ARG A 112 2.08 0.16 4.88
CA ARG A 112 2.11 -0.48 6.19
C ARG A 112 2.42 -1.96 5.99
N LYS A 113 3.53 -2.42 6.56
CA LYS A 113 3.94 -3.84 6.51
C LYS A 113 3.25 -4.56 7.65
N ASP A 114 2.94 -5.85 7.52
CA ASP A 114 2.33 -6.58 8.63
C ASP A 114 3.39 -6.89 9.70
N PHE A 115 4.58 -7.32 9.28
CA PHE A 115 5.69 -7.52 10.21
C PHE A 115 7.06 -7.42 9.55
N THR A 116 8.09 -7.15 10.37
CA THR A 116 9.50 -7.20 9.98
C THR A 116 10.36 -7.72 11.12
N TYR A 117 11.45 -8.41 10.80
CA TYR A 117 12.42 -8.87 11.80
C TYR A 117 13.80 -9.10 11.17
N ASP A 118 14.84 -9.09 12.02
CA ASP A 118 16.17 -9.53 11.62
C ASP A 118 16.26 -11.06 11.78
N ALA A 119 16.43 -11.78 10.68
CA ALA A 119 16.46 -13.24 10.71
C ALA A 119 17.81 -13.75 11.25
N ALA A 120 17.84 -15.01 11.70
CA ALA A 120 19.04 -15.62 12.28
C ALA A 120 20.23 -15.69 11.30
N ASP A 121 19.97 -15.66 10.00
CA ASP A 121 20.98 -15.61 8.95
C ASP A 121 21.42 -14.19 8.57
N GLY A 122 20.98 -13.18 9.34
CA GLY A 122 21.33 -11.77 9.17
C GLY A 122 20.64 -11.08 7.99
N ILE A 123 19.66 -11.73 7.36
CA ILE A 123 18.87 -11.14 6.28
C ILE A 123 17.62 -10.48 6.88
N TRP A 124 17.50 -9.17 6.69
CA TRP A 124 16.29 -8.45 7.09
C TRP A 124 15.07 -9.00 6.35
N THR A 125 14.04 -9.38 7.10
CA THR A 125 12.85 -10.02 6.56
C THR A 125 11.64 -9.13 6.70
N VAL A 126 10.90 -8.96 5.61
CA VAL A 126 9.61 -8.28 5.56
C VAL A 126 8.51 -9.29 5.26
N GLY A 127 7.53 -9.34 6.16
CA GLY A 127 6.43 -10.26 6.12
C GLY A 127 5.08 -9.62 5.83
N ASP A 128 4.21 -10.35 5.14
CA ASP A 128 2.82 -9.95 4.89
C ASP A 128 1.91 -11.20 4.93
N HIS A 129 0.77 -11.05 5.59
CA HIS A 129 -0.26 -12.05 5.71
C HIS A 129 -1.28 -11.87 4.59
N LYS A 130 -1.67 -12.97 3.95
CA LYS A 130 -2.67 -12.96 2.88
C LYS A 130 -3.75 -13.95 3.19
N THR A 131 -5.01 -13.54 3.15
CA THR A 131 -6.12 -14.49 3.22
C THR A 131 -6.71 -14.72 1.84
N THR A 132 -7.02 -15.98 1.52
CA THR A 132 -7.61 -16.36 0.23
C THR A 132 -8.63 -17.46 0.40
N SER A 133 -9.60 -17.55 -0.50
CA SER A 133 -10.53 -18.69 -0.51
C SER A 133 -9.88 -19.97 -1.06
N ASN A 134 -8.78 -19.85 -1.82
CA ASN A 134 -8.07 -20.97 -2.43
C ASN A 134 -6.58 -20.62 -2.63
N LEU A 135 -5.69 -21.51 -2.20
CA LEU A 135 -4.24 -21.31 -2.30
C LEU A 135 -3.69 -21.31 -3.74
N ARG A 136 -4.48 -21.67 -4.76
CA ARG A 136 -4.08 -21.52 -6.17
C ARG A 136 -3.82 -20.07 -6.58
N TYR A 137 -4.35 -19.11 -5.81
CA TYR A 137 -4.15 -17.68 -6.01
C TYR A 137 -2.93 -17.14 -5.26
N ALA A 138 -2.23 -17.99 -4.48
CA ALA A 138 -0.97 -17.61 -3.88
C ALA A 138 0.05 -17.32 -4.98
N LEU A 139 0.80 -16.23 -4.84
CA LEU A 139 1.80 -15.86 -5.82
C LEU A 139 2.95 -16.88 -5.80
N THR A 140 3.56 -17.10 -6.96
CA THR A 140 4.80 -17.87 -7.04
C THR A 140 5.97 -17.01 -6.57
N LYS A 141 7.11 -17.64 -6.30
CA LYS A 141 8.34 -16.93 -5.92
C LYS A 141 8.72 -15.89 -6.98
N GLU A 142 8.62 -16.25 -8.25
CA GLU A 142 8.94 -15.41 -9.40
C GLU A 142 7.96 -14.23 -9.51
N ALA A 143 6.67 -14.48 -9.22
CA ALA A 143 5.67 -13.42 -9.27
C ALA A 143 5.84 -12.43 -8.11
N LEU A 144 6.11 -12.94 -6.90
CA LEU A 144 6.45 -12.11 -5.73
C LEU A 144 7.70 -11.26 -5.96
N ALA A 145 8.70 -11.77 -6.68
CA ALA A 145 9.91 -11.01 -7.02
C ALA A 145 9.66 -9.76 -7.88
N THR A 146 8.49 -9.66 -8.52
CA THR A 146 8.09 -8.52 -9.37
C THR A 146 6.81 -7.84 -8.88
N ASP A 147 6.30 -8.27 -7.73
CA ASP A 147 5.04 -7.73 -7.22
C ASP A 147 5.23 -6.28 -6.71
N PRO A 148 4.35 -5.33 -7.08
CA PRO A 148 4.49 -3.93 -6.65
C PRO A 148 4.56 -3.73 -5.13
N GLN A 149 3.82 -4.52 -4.34
CA GLN A 149 3.88 -4.46 -2.88
C GLN A 149 5.20 -5.01 -2.36
N GLY A 150 5.63 -6.16 -2.86
CA GLY A 150 6.92 -6.76 -2.54
C GLY A 150 8.08 -5.81 -2.81
N ILE A 151 8.13 -5.21 -4.01
CA ILE A 151 9.19 -4.29 -4.42
C ILE A 151 9.22 -3.02 -3.56
N LEU A 152 8.07 -2.42 -3.27
CA LEU A 152 8.03 -1.22 -2.41
C LEU A 152 8.45 -1.52 -0.98
N TYR A 153 8.08 -2.69 -0.45
CA TYR A 153 8.50 -3.12 0.88
C TYR A 153 9.99 -3.42 0.96
N ALA A 154 10.53 -4.07 -0.09
CA ALA A 154 11.95 -4.36 -0.24
C ALA A 154 12.77 -3.06 -0.33
N ALA A 155 12.38 -2.12 -1.18
CA ALA A 155 13.06 -0.84 -1.36
C ALA A 155 13.14 -0.04 -0.06
N GLU A 156 12.02 0.04 0.67
CA GLU A 156 12.01 0.72 1.96
C GLU A 156 12.90 0.02 2.98
N ALA A 157 12.87 -1.32 3.04
CA ALA A 157 13.66 -2.09 3.99
C ALA A 157 15.17 -1.95 3.73
N LEU A 158 15.62 -2.09 2.48
CA LEU A 158 17.03 -1.94 2.12
C LEU A 158 17.53 -0.54 2.49
N ARG A 159 16.74 0.50 2.18
CA ARG A 159 17.08 1.89 2.50
C ARG A 159 17.13 2.17 4.01
N SER A 160 16.14 1.69 4.78
CA SER A 160 16.06 1.98 6.22
C SER A 160 17.06 1.19 7.05
N THR A 161 17.46 0.01 6.56
CA THR A 161 18.40 -0.87 7.28
C THR A 161 19.84 -0.79 6.77
N GLY A 162 20.07 -0.26 5.56
CA GLY A 162 21.39 -0.22 4.92
C GLY A 162 21.93 -1.61 4.57
N ARG A 163 21.06 -2.60 4.38
CA ARG A 163 21.42 -3.99 4.02
C ARG A 163 21.45 -4.15 2.50
N ASP A 164 22.26 -5.08 2.00
CA ASP A 164 22.36 -5.37 0.57
C ASP A 164 21.25 -6.31 0.05
N LYS A 165 20.61 -7.04 0.97
CA LYS A 165 19.59 -8.05 0.69
C LYS A 165 18.42 -7.96 1.66
N VAL A 166 17.25 -8.31 1.15
CA VAL A 166 16.01 -8.39 1.92
C VAL A 166 15.25 -9.65 1.55
N ARG A 167 14.68 -10.33 2.55
CA ARG A 167 13.76 -11.45 2.35
C ARG A 167 12.33 -10.92 2.38
N LEU A 168 11.55 -11.26 1.36
CA LEU A 168 10.11 -11.08 1.35
C LEU A 168 9.45 -12.42 1.69
N THR A 169 8.57 -12.40 2.69
CA THR A 169 7.88 -13.59 3.19
C THR A 169 6.38 -13.38 3.17
N TRP A 170 5.68 -14.06 2.27
CA TRP A 170 4.23 -14.04 2.21
C TRP A 170 3.63 -15.34 2.69
N ILE A 171 2.68 -15.22 3.62
CA ILE A 171 1.99 -16.37 4.19
C ILE A 171 0.52 -16.29 3.80
N TYR A 172 0.11 -17.22 2.95
CA TYR A 172 -1.26 -17.34 2.46
C TYR A 172 -2.05 -18.28 3.35
N TYR A 173 -3.18 -17.82 3.90
CA TYR A 173 -4.10 -18.59 4.73
C TYR A 173 -5.40 -18.85 3.95
N GLN A 174 -5.78 -20.12 3.82
CA GLN A 174 -7.02 -20.50 3.18
C GLN A 174 -8.20 -20.31 4.13
N THR A 175 -9.18 -19.49 3.75
CA THR A 175 -10.36 -19.16 4.55
C THR A 175 -11.51 -20.16 4.41
N LYS A 176 -11.37 -21.15 3.51
CA LYS A 176 -12.32 -22.26 3.31
C LYS A 176 -11.71 -23.56 3.79
N ARG A 177 -12.54 -24.43 4.35
CA ARG A 177 -12.14 -25.77 4.77
C ARG A 177 -11.73 -26.64 3.55
N PRO A 178 -10.77 -27.57 3.72
CA PRO A 178 -9.85 -27.66 4.87
C PRO A 178 -8.94 -26.43 4.96
N TYR A 179 -8.78 -25.85 6.16
CA TYR A 179 -7.90 -24.70 6.35
C TYR A 179 -6.45 -25.15 6.15
N LYS A 180 -5.72 -24.41 5.31
CA LYS A 180 -4.35 -24.71 4.89
C LYS A 180 -3.60 -23.40 4.76
N SER A 181 -2.29 -23.45 4.95
CA SER A 181 -1.40 -22.33 4.67
C SER A 181 -0.46 -22.63 3.51
N ARG A 182 0.15 -21.58 2.96
CA ARG A 182 1.30 -21.67 2.06
C ARG A 182 2.26 -20.52 2.32
N LEU A 183 3.53 -20.87 2.55
CA LEU A 183 4.65 -19.93 2.61
C LEU A 183 5.22 -19.70 1.20
N VAL A 184 5.48 -18.44 0.86
CA VAL A 184 6.14 -18.01 -0.37
C VAL A 184 7.25 -17.03 0.01
N GLU A 185 8.49 -17.37 -0.34
CA GLU A 185 9.65 -16.56 0.03
C GLU A 185 10.56 -16.28 -1.16
N VAL A 186 11.08 -15.06 -1.19
CA VAL A 186 12.13 -14.64 -2.12
C VAL A 186 13.12 -13.73 -1.42
N VAL A 187 14.41 -13.88 -1.73
CA VAL A 187 15.45 -12.95 -1.31
C VAL A 187 15.80 -12.10 -2.52
N LEU A 188 15.74 -10.78 -2.35
CA LEU A 188 16.06 -9.80 -3.39
C LEU A 188 17.30 -9.01 -2.96
N ASP A 189 18.14 -8.67 -3.92
CA ASP A 189 19.23 -7.72 -3.73
C ASP A 189 18.81 -6.30 -4.16
N GLU A 190 19.63 -5.32 -3.79
CA GLU A 190 19.39 -3.91 -4.12
C GLU A 190 19.27 -3.66 -5.63
N ALA A 191 20.09 -4.33 -6.46
CA ALA A 191 20.10 -4.12 -7.90
C ALA A 191 18.78 -4.56 -8.55
N HIS A 192 18.25 -5.73 -8.16
CA HIS A 192 16.95 -6.20 -8.61
C HIS A 192 15.82 -5.28 -8.17
N VAL A 193 15.83 -4.87 -6.89
CA VAL A 193 14.81 -3.98 -6.33
C VAL A 193 14.78 -2.64 -7.05
N GLU A 194 15.95 -2.03 -7.31
CA GLU A 194 16.05 -0.74 -8.01
C GLU A 194 15.57 -0.85 -9.47
N ALA A 195 15.86 -1.96 -10.15
CA ALA A 195 15.39 -2.22 -11.51
C ALA A 195 13.86 -2.31 -11.58
N GLU A 196 13.23 -3.07 -10.68
CA GLU A 196 11.76 -3.17 -10.63
C GLU A 196 11.09 -1.89 -10.14
N LEU A 197 11.69 -1.19 -9.16
CA LEU A 197 11.17 0.09 -8.67
C LEU A 197 11.18 1.14 -9.78
N THR A 198 12.18 1.13 -10.67
CA THR A 198 12.22 2.01 -11.85
C THR A 198 11.04 1.77 -12.79
N LYS A 199 10.62 0.51 -12.99
CA LYS A 199 9.40 0.20 -13.76
C LYS A 199 8.13 0.72 -13.06
N LEU A 200 8.08 0.63 -11.73
CA LEU A 200 6.96 1.18 -10.95
C LEU A 200 6.89 2.71 -11.08
N ASP A 201 8.04 3.39 -11.04
CA ASP A 201 8.11 4.84 -11.25
C ASP A 201 7.59 5.26 -12.63
N GLU A 202 7.85 4.47 -13.67
CA GLU A 202 7.26 4.75 -14.99
C GLU A 202 5.74 4.62 -14.97
N ILE A 203 5.20 3.61 -14.28
CA ILE A 203 3.74 3.43 -14.14
C ILE A 203 3.14 4.60 -13.35
N VAL A 204 3.69 4.90 -12.17
CA VAL A 204 3.14 5.95 -11.31
C VAL A 204 3.34 7.32 -11.95
N GLY A 205 4.56 7.61 -12.39
CA GLY A 205 4.97 8.88 -12.96
C GLY A 205 4.26 9.21 -14.27
N ARG A 206 4.22 8.26 -15.22
CA ARG A 206 3.66 8.52 -16.57
C ARG A 206 2.19 8.17 -16.71
N LYS A 207 1.64 7.27 -15.88
CA LYS A 207 0.25 6.79 -16.04
C LYS A 207 -0.67 7.20 -14.90
N MET A 208 -0.23 7.16 -13.65
CA MET A 208 -1.11 7.49 -12.51
C MET A 208 -1.15 8.99 -12.19
N LEU A 209 0.00 9.67 -12.18
CA LEU A 209 0.08 11.09 -11.86
C LEU A 209 -0.77 11.99 -12.78
N PRO A 210 -0.77 11.81 -14.12
CA PRO A 210 -1.61 12.63 -15.01
C PRO A 210 -3.10 12.48 -14.71
N LEU A 211 -3.51 11.33 -14.17
CA LEU A 211 -4.91 11.07 -13.79
C LEU A 211 -5.31 11.72 -12.46
N LEU A 212 -4.43 12.48 -11.82
CA LEU A 212 -4.79 13.31 -10.67
C LEU A 212 -5.29 14.70 -11.09
N ASP A 213 -5.35 14.99 -12.40
CA ASP A 213 -5.97 16.19 -12.92
C ASP A 213 -7.45 16.26 -12.50
N LYS A 214 -7.85 17.41 -11.97
CA LYS A 214 -9.20 17.64 -11.47
C LYS A 214 -10.23 17.81 -12.60
N ASP A 215 -9.76 18.12 -13.81
CA ASP A 215 -10.61 18.33 -14.97
C ASP A 215 -10.94 17.01 -15.69
N LEU A 216 -10.26 15.90 -15.35
CA LEU A 216 -10.56 14.58 -15.88
C LEU A 216 -11.87 14.02 -15.33
N ARG A 217 -12.67 13.42 -16.21
CA ARG A 217 -13.89 12.72 -15.85
C ARG A 217 -13.65 11.21 -15.90
N PRO A 218 -14.46 10.38 -15.20
CA PRO A 218 -14.32 8.93 -15.23
C PRO A 218 -14.30 8.33 -16.64
N GLU A 219 -15.06 8.92 -17.57
CA GLU A 219 -15.19 8.48 -18.95
C GLU A 219 -13.88 8.63 -19.73
N ASP A 220 -13.02 9.56 -19.31
CA ASP A 220 -11.73 9.85 -19.92
C ASP A 220 -10.63 8.86 -19.45
N VAL A 221 -10.92 8.01 -18.45
CA VAL A 221 -9.98 7.01 -17.91
C VAL A 221 -10.35 5.61 -18.43
N GLU A 222 -9.46 4.90 -19.11
CA GLU A 222 -9.78 3.59 -19.70
C GLU A 222 -10.24 2.54 -18.64
N PRO A 223 -11.38 1.85 -18.84
CA PRO A 223 -11.81 0.76 -17.97
C PRO A 223 -11.17 -0.57 -18.37
N ASN A 224 -10.90 -1.45 -17.40
CA ASN A 224 -10.57 -2.84 -17.67
C ASN A 224 -11.76 -3.75 -17.37
N LEU A 225 -12.50 -4.13 -18.41
CA LEU A 225 -13.72 -4.92 -18.30
C LEU A 225 -13.46 -6.38 -17.91
N ALA A 226 -12.25 -6.91 -18.16
CA ALA A 226 -11.86 -8.24 -17.68
C ALA A 226 -11.80 -8.31 -16.15
N SER A 227 -11.55 -7.18 -15.48
CA SER A 227 -11.48 -7.08 -14.02
C SER A 227 -12.83 -6.84 -13.33
N CYS A 228 -13.92 -6.64 -14.08
CA CYS A 228 -15.22 -6.27 -13.50
C CYS A 228 -15.83 -7.30 -12.55
N ASP A 229 -15.55 -8.59 -12.74
CA ASP A 229 -16.13 -9.68 -11.91
C ASP A 229 -15.09 -10.34 -10.99
N LYS A 230 -13.87 -9.78 -10.92
CA LYS A 230 -12.86 -10.27 -9.99
C LYS A 230 -13.27 -9.97 -8.55
N TYR A 231 -12.94 -10.89 -7.63
CA TYR A 231 -13.12 -10.75 -6.18
C TYR A 231 -14.56 -10.47 -5.72
N GLY A 232 -15.56 -10.99 -6.43
CA GLY A 232 -16.97 -10.76 -6.11
C GLY A 232 -17.57 -9.52 -6.80
N GLY A 233 -16.81 -8.83 -7.65
CA GLY A 233 -17.30 -7.76 -8.50
C GLY A 233 -16.69 -6.40 -8.21
N CYS A 234 -16.75 -5.51 -9.21
CA CYS A 234 -16.33 -4.12 -9.07
C CYS A 234 -17.40 -3.32 -8.30
N PRO A 235 -17.06 -2.66 -7.18
CA PRO A 235 -18.03 -1.90 -6.38
C PRO A 235 -18.56 -0.66 -7.12
N TYR A 236 -17.89 -0.22 -8.18
CA TYR A 236 -18.28 0.94 -8.97
C TYR A 236 -19.06 0.57 -10.23
N ARG A 237 -19.50 -0.69 -10.38
CA ARG A 237 -20.16 -1.19 -11.60
C ARG A 237 -21.40 -0.40 -12.01
N GLU A 238 -22.16 0.11 -11.04
CA GLU A 238 -23.40 0.87 -11.27
C GLU A 238 -23.12 2.28 -11.81
N ILE A 239 -22.04 2.92 -11.35
CA ILE A 239 -21.63 4.27 -11.77
C ILE A 239 -20.59 4.26 -12.90
N CYS A 240 -20.13 3.07 -13.31
CA CYS A 240 -19.15 2.92 -14.37
C CYS A 240 -19.87 2.91 -15.72
N ASP A 241 -19.87 4.07 -16.39
CA ASP A 241 -20.48 4.23 -17.70
C ASP A 241 -19.69 3.46 -18.76
N VAL A 242 -20.12 2.23 -18.99
CA VAL A 242 -19.58 1.32 -20.01
C VAL A 242 -20.77 0.87 -20.82
N SER A 243 -20.72 1.13 -22.13
CA SER A 243 -21.84 0.83 -23.01
C SER A 243 -22.31 -0.63 -22.85
N PRO A 244 -23.62 -0.91 -22.86
CA PRO A 244 -24.14 -2.27 -22.76
C PRO A 244 -23.54 -3.21 -23.81
N VAL A 245 -23.24 -2.68 -25.01
CA VAL A 245 -22.56 -3.42 -26.09
C VAL A 245 -21.13 -3.81 -25.72
N ALA A 246 -20.35 -2.90 -25.11
CA ALA A 246 -19.01 -3.22 -24.63
C ALA A 246 -19.07 -4.29 -23.52
N ARG A 247 -20.01 -4.17 -22.57
CA ARG A 247 -20.21 -5.20 -21.54
C ARG A 247 -20.57 -6.55 -22.15
N LEU A 248 -21.51 -6.59 -23.09
CA LEU A 248 -21.95 -7.81 -23.75
C LEU A 248 -20.84 -8.47 -24.56
N ARG A 249 -20.04 -7.68 -25.29
CA ARG A 249 -18.86 -8.17 -26.02
C ARG A 249 -17.89 -8.89 -25.08
N HIS A 250 -17.60 -8.32 -23.90
CA HIS A 250 -16.70 -8.96 -22.94
C HIS A 250 -17.26 -10.24 -22.31
N VAL A 251 -18.58 -10.35 -22.15
CA VAL A 251 -19.20 -11.61 -21.72
C VAL A 251 -19.00 -12.67 -22.80
N PHE A 252 -19.22 -12.33 -24.07
CA PHE A 252 -19.06 -13.27 -25.17
C PHE A 252 -17.60 -13.69 -25.43
N THR A 253 -16.62 -12.81 -25.23
CA THR A 253 -15.20 -13.19 -25.36
C THR A 253 -14.67 -14.03 -24.19
N ARG A 254 -15.44 -14.20 -23.11
CA ARG A 254 -15.07 -15.10 -22.00
C ARG A 254 -15.52 -16.53 -22.24
N PHE A 255 -16.51 -16.72 -23.08
CA PHE A 255 -16.80 -18.04 -23.63
C PHE A 255 -15.85 -18.17 -24.82
N ASP A 256 -14.99 -19.20 -24.83
CA ASP A 256 -14.23 -19.57 -26.02
C ASP A 256 -15.24 -19.99 -27.11
N VAL A 257 -15.87 -19.01 -27.74
CA VAL A 257 -16.61 -19.21 -28.97
C VAL A 257 -15.51 -19.36 -30.02
N PRO A 258 -15.32 -20.55 -30.60
CA PRO A 258 -14.35 -20.72 -31.69
C PRO A 258 -14.64 -19.65 -32.74
N GLU A 259 -13.61 -19.06 -33.35
CA GLU A 259 -13.70 -17.89 -34.25
C GLU A 259 -14.66 -18.05 -35.45
N ASN A 260 -15.33 -19.19 -35.58
CA ASN A 260 -16.39 -19.42 -36.54
C ASN A 260 -17.44 -20.43 -36.02
N PRO A 261 -18.39 -20.03 -35.14
CA PRO A 261 -19.43 -20.95 -34.68
C PRO A 261 -20.48 -21.27 -35.77
N LEU A 262 -20.37 -20.65 -36.96
CA LEU A 262 -21.33 -20.77 -38.06
C LEU A 262 -20.74 -21.25 -39.38
N GLY A 263 -19.45 -21.60 -39.44
CA GLY A 263 -18.81 -22.07 -40.68
C GLY A 263 -18.91 -21.10 -41.86
N ILE A 264 -19.06 -19.80 -41.63
CA ILE A 264 -19.20 -18.82 -42.72
C ILE A 264 -17.80 -18.49 -43.23
N GLU A 265 -17.39 -19.17 -44.29
CA GLU A 265 -16.19 -18.81 -45.04
C GLU A 265 -16.28 -17.35 -45.52
N LYS A 266 -15.14 -16.65 -45.51
CA LYS A 266 -14.98 -15.32 -46.09
C LYS A 266 -15.15 -15.40 -47.61
N GLY A 267 -16.39 -15.48 -48.06
CA GLY A 267 -16.81 -15.16 -49.42
C GLY A 267 -17.15 -13.68 -49.50
N ASN A 268 -16.48 -12.96 -50.40
CA ASN A 268 -16.86 -11.62 -50.84
C ASN A 268 -18.35 -11.57 -51.17
N GLU A 269 -19.07 -10.61 -50.59
CA GLU A 269 -19.99 -9.70 -51.29
C GLU A 269 -20.84 -8.91 -50.29
N GLU A 270 -20.91 -7.61 -50.53
CA GLU A 270 -21.75 -6.64 -49.83
C GLU A 270 -23.22 -7.08 -49.88
N MET A 271 -23.72 -7.65 -48.79
CA MET A 271 -25.15 -7.63 -48.50
C MET A 271 -25.40 -7.06 -47.12
N ASN A 272 -26.13 -5.95 -47.15
CA ASN A 272 -26.48 -5.10 -46.03
C ASN A 272 -27.13 -5.94 -44.91
N ALA A 273 -26.51 -5.93 -43.72
CA ALA A 273 -26.95 -6.69 -42.55
C ALA A 273 -28.43 -6.45 -42.19
N LEU A 274 -28.99 -5.31 -42.62
CA LEU A 274 -30.40 -4.96 -42.45
C LEU A 274 -31.36 -5.85 -43.26
N GLU A 275 -30.96 -6.31 -44.45
CA GLU A 275 -31.79 -7.19 -45.28
C GLU A 275 -31.79 -8.64 -44.77
N LYS A 276 -30.65 -9.12 -44.26
CA LYS A 276 -30.57 -10.43 -43.58
C LYS A 276 -31.45 -10.47 -42.33
N LEU A 277 -31.51 -9.36 -41.58
CA LEU A 277 -32.36 -9.24 -40.39
C LEU A 277 -33.85 -9.16 -40.76
N LYS A 278 -34.22 -8.53 -41.88
CA LYS A 278 -35.59 -8.54 -42.41
C LYS A 278 -36.00 -9.92 -42.93
N ALA A 279 -35.11 -10.63 -43.62
CA ALA A 279 -35.37 -11.99 -44.10
C ALA A 279 -35.56 -13.00 -42.96
N ALA A 280 -34.74 -12.92 -41.91
CA ALA A 280 -34.89 -13.76 -40.71
C ALA A 280 -36.21 -13.48 -39.98
N LYS A 281 -36.64 -12.22 -39.92
CA LYS A 281 -37.93 -11.84 -39.31
C LYS A 281 -39.14 -12.28 -40.14
N ALA A 282 -39.01 -12.29 -41.46
CA ALA A 282 -40.04 -12.81 -42.37
C ALA A 282 -40.18 -14.34 -42.25
N ALA A 283 -39.06 -15.06 -42.14
CA ALA A 283 -39.06 -16.51 -41.93
C ALA A 283 -39.66 -16.92 -40.56
N ALA A 284 -39.35 -16.17 -39.50
CA ALA A 284 -39.92 -16.40 -38.17
C ALA A 284 -41.44 -16.15 -38.10
N ASN A 285 -41.96 -15.21 -38.90
CA ASN A 285 -43.40 -14.95 -38.98
C ASN A 285 -44.15 -16.00 -39.81
N ALA A 286 -43.51 -16.61 -40.81
CA ALA A 286 -44.09 -17.69 -41.59
C ALA A 286 -44.22 -19.00 -40.78
N ALA A 287 -43.35 -19.23 -39.80
CA ALA A 287 -43.41 -20.42 -38.93
C ALA A 287 -44.49 -20.33 -37.83
N LYS A 288 -45.14 -19.18 -37.63
CA LYS A 288 -46.10 -18.96 -36.55
C LYS A 288 -47.57 -19.23 -36.94
N THR A 289 -47.83 -19.68 -38.17
CA THR A 289 -49.19 -19.88 -38.69
C THR A 289 -49.65 -21.34 -38.70
N THR A 290 -48.85 -22.29 -38.21
CA THR A 290 -49.24 -23.70 -38.12
C THR A 290 -48.88 -24.28 -36.75
N ALA A 291 -49.69 -23.99 -35.73
CA ALA A 291 -49.69 -24.72 -34.47
C ALA A 291 -51.15 -25.06 -34.10
N PRO A 292 -51.51 -26.36 -33.98
CA PRO A 292 -52.83 -26.80 -33.55
C PRO A 292 -53.11 -26.46 -32.08
N GLU A 293 -54.38 -26.19 -31.81
CA GLU A 293 -54.96 -25.82 -30.52
C GLU A 293 -54.89 -27.00 -29.52
N GLU A 294 -54.19 -26.83 -28.39
CA GLU A 294 -54.13 -27.80 -27.30
C GLU A 294 -55.13 -27.46 -26.17
N PRO A 295 -55.65 -28.47 -25.45
CA PRO A 295 -56.82 -28.33 -24.60
C PRO A 295 -56.51 -27.77 -23.22
N LYS A 296 -57.51 -27.05 -22.71
CA LYS A 296 -57.62 -26.45 -21.38
C LYS A 296 -57.54 -27.51 -20.27
N THR A 297 -56.57 -27.39 -19.37
CA THR A 297 -56.56 -28.09 -18.06
C THR A 297 -56.65 -27.10 -16.90
N GLU A 298 -57.49 -27.47 -15.93
CA GLU A 298 -57.84 -26.77 -14.69
C GLU A 298 -56.70 -26.70 -13.66
N PRO A 299 -56.79 -25.81 -12.65
CA PRO A 299 -55.70 -25.51 -11.73
C PRO A 299 -55.83 -26.22 -10.38
N MET A 300 -54.75 -26.82 -9.89
CA MET A 300 -54.52 -27.16 -8.47
C MET A 300 -53.00 -27.25 -8.19
N PRO A 301 -52.54 -27.27 -6.92
CA PRO A 301 -52.51 -26.18 -5.95
C PRO A 301 -51.06 -25.87 -5.50
N GLN A 302 -50.87 -24.73 -4.83
CA GLN A 302 -49.59 -24.32 -4.25
C GLN A 302 -49.07 -25.34 -3.22
N ALA A 303 -47.85 -25.86 -3.45
CA ALA A 303 -47.12 -26.69 -2.51
C ALA A 303 -45.92 -25.90 -1.93
N LYS A 304 -45.87 -25.92 -0.59
CA LYS A 304 -44.77 -25.48 0.29
C LYS A 304 -43.42 -26.06 -0.16
N GLU A 305 -42.40 -25.21 -0.18
CA GLU A 305 -41.01 -25.62 -0.37
C GLU A 305 -40.37 -25.86 1.01
N GLU A 306 -40.25 -27.13 1.39
CA GLU A 306 -39.45 -27.62 2.52
C GLU A 306 -38.04 -27.99 2.06
N ALA A 307 -37.09 -27.75 2.95
CA ALA A 307 -35.66 -27.99 2.77
C ALA A 307 -35.30 -29.49 2.72
N GLY A 308 -34.36 -29.83 1.84
CA GLY A 308 -33.63 -31.11 1.82
C GLY A 308 -32.73 -31.24 0.57
N PRO A 309 -31.83 -32.23 0.52
CA PRO A 309 -30.56 -32.20 1.23
C PRO A 309 -29.32 -32.14 0.31
N SER A 310 -28.21 -31.77 0.95
CA SER A 310 -26.81 -31.80 0.48
C SER A 310 -26.44 -33.06 -0.31
N ILE A 311 -25.94 -32.87 -1.54
CA ILE A 311 -25.28 -33.89 -2.36
C ILE A 311 -23.79 -33.56 -2.46
N ASN A 312 -22.97 -34.39 -1.80
CA ASN A 312 -21.51 -34.47 -1.95
C ASN A 312 -21.14 -35.14 -3.30
N PRO A 313 -20.06 -34.70 -3.96
CA PRO A 313 -19.30 -35.56 -4.87
C PRO A 313 -17.89 -35.92 -4.32
N PRO A 314 -17.28 -37.01 -4.84
CA PRO A 314 -16.55 -38.00 -4.03
C PRO A 314 -15.04 -37.77 -3.88
N GLU A 315 -14.52 -38.42 -2.83
CA GLU A 315 -13.13 -38.61 -2.46
C GLU A 315 -12.27 -39.16 -3.60
N ALA A 316 -11.16 -38.47 -3.89
CA ALA A 316 -10.04 -39.02 -4.67
C ALA A 316 -8.94 -39.47 -3.70
N GLN A 317 -8.68 -40.77 -3.73
CA GLN A 317 -7.70 -41.48 -2.92
C GLN A 317 -6.27 -41.00 -3.22
N ALA A 318 -5.51 -40.75 -2.15
CA ALA A 318 -4.11 -40.40 -2.20
C ALA A 318 -3.25 -41.65 -2.44
N GLU A 319 -2.44 -41.62 -3.49
CA GLU A 319 -1.42 -42.64 -3.75
C GLU A 319 -0.11 -42.25 -3.05
N VAL A 320 0.37 -43.16 -2.21
CA VAL A 320 1.55 -43.03 -1.35
C VAL A 320 2.82 -43.20 -2.18
N ALA A 321 3.62 -42.14 -2.31
CA ALA A 321 4.98 -42.23 -2.86
C ALA A 321 6.02 -42.33 -1.73
N LYS A 322 6.81 -43.41 -1.81
CA LYS A 322 7.91 -43.79 -0.92
C LYS A 322 9.03 -42.75 -0.85
N ALA A 323 9.59 -42.61 0.34
CA ALA A 323 10.87 -41.95 0.62
C ALA A 323 12.05 -42.73 0.04
N PRO A 324 13.16 -42.04 -0.29
CA PRO A 324 14.49 -42.63 -0.18
C PRO A 324 15.41 -41.85 0.76
N GLU A 325 15.94 -42.62 1.71
CA GLU A 325 17.33 -42.71 2.19
C GLU A 325 18.14 -41.45 2.54
N THR A 326 18.39 -41.37 3.85
CA THR A 326 19.56 -40.86 4.56
C THR A 326 20.90 -41.03 3.84
N VAL A 327 21.63 -39.93 3.67
CA VAL A 327 23.08 -39.89 3.46
C VAL A 327 23.73 -39.12 4.61
N THR A 328 24.74 -39.73 5.20
CA THR A 328 25.48 -39.29 6.39
C THR A 328 26.89 -38.77 6.03
N VAL A 329 27.31 -37.68 6.71
CA VAL A 329 28.67 -37.36 7.24
C VAL A 329 29.72 -36.80 6.23
N PRO A 330 30.77 -36.00 6.60
CA PRO A 330 31.23 -35.43 7.89
C PRO A 330 31.55 -33.91 7.96
N GLU A 331 31.39 -33.37 9.19
CA GLU A 331 32.34 -32.69 10.10
C GLU A 331 33.71 -32.10 9.63
N GLU A 332 33.89 -30.81 9.97
CA GLU A 332 35.08 -30.10 10.52
C GLU A 332 36.33 -29.76 9.67
N ALA A 333 36.63 -28.45 9.53
CA ALA A 333 37.82 -27.78 10.12
C ALA A 333 38.06 -26.33 9.57
N GLU A 334 38.19 -25.37 10.49
CA GLU A 334 38.99 -24.12 10.38
C GLU A 334 40.29 -24.32 11.23
N PRO A 335 41.37 -23.48 11.21
CA PRO A 335 41.43 -22.04 10.90
C PRO A 335 42.69 -21.50 10.14
N THR A 336 42.62 -20.17 9.91
CA THR A 336 43.58 -19.06 9.55
C THR A 336 45.11 -19.28 9.59
N PRO A 337 45.96 -18.45 8.89
CA PRO A 337 46.22 -17.04 9.28
C PRO A 337 46.58 -16.00 8.17
N ALA A 338 46.56 -14.73 8.58
CA ALA A 338 47.04 -13.52 7.88
C ALA A 338 48.59 -13.50 7.73
N PRO A 339 49.18 -12.60 6.89
CA PRO A 339 49.70 -11.35 7.45
C PRO A 339 49.87 -10.12 6.51
N THR A 340 50.11 -8.99 7.18
CA THR A 340 51.10 -7.91 6.91
C THR A 340 50.76 -6.58 6.22
N LYS A 341 51.31 -5.54 6.89
CA LYS A 341 51.30 -4.09 6.72
C LYS A 341 52.17 -3.61 5.54
N ALA A 342 51.81 -2.46 4.94
CA ALA A 342 52.80 -1.48 4.49
C ALA A 342 52.25 -0.03 4.37
N LYS A 343 52.95 0.90 5.06
CA LYS A 343 53.35 2.29 4.71
C LYS A 343 52.59 2.97 3.55
N GLY A 344 52.02 4.17 3.63
CA GLY A 344 52.44 5.42 4.27
C GLY A 344 52.92 6.42 3.21
N ALA A 345 52.24 7.56 3.00
CA ALA A 345 52.82 8.77 2.36
C ALA A 345 51.91 10.02 2.39
N LYS A 346 52.48 11.09 2.95
CA LYS A 346 52.50 12.51 2.52
C LYS A 346 51.24 13.39 2.61
N ARG A 347 51.28 14.26 3.63
CA ARG A 347 50.59 15.56 3.76
C ARG A 347 51.03 16.53 2.66
N GLY A 348 50.05 17.20 2.04
CA GLY A 348 50.21 18.37 1.17
C GLY A 348 49.58 19.64 1.78
N PRO A 349 49.83 20.83 1.22
CA PRO A 349 49.93 22.08 1.98
C PRO A 349 48.63 22.87 2.12
N LYS A 350 48.60 23.64 3.21
CA LYS A 350 47.56 24.57 3.70
C LYS A 350 47.49 25.83 2.82
N PRO A 351 46.31 26.26 2.32
CA PRO A 351 46.13 27.61 1.79
C PRO A 351 45.59 28.58 2.85
N LYS A 352 45.93 29.85 2.62
CA LYS A 352 45.85 31.01 3.51
C LYS A 352 44.45 31.61 3.60
N ASN A 353 44.21 32.27 4.74
CA ASN A 353 43.08 33.14 5.03
C ASN A 353 42.83 34.17 3.92
N ALA A 354 41.58 34.27 3.49
CA ALA A 354 41.03 35.45 2.83
C ALA A 354 39.91 36.00 3.70
N GLU A 355 40.15 37.20 4.22
CA GLU A 355 39.23 38.02 4.99
C GLU A 355 38.09 38.45 4.08
N THR A 356 36.85 38.08 4.43
CA THR A 356 35.66 38.43 3.65
C THR A 356 34.72 39.23 4.54
N THR A 357 34.45 40.46 4.15
CA THR A 357 33.46 41.35 4.76
C THR A 357 32.05 40.82 4.50
N THR A 358 31.32 40.50 5.57
CA THR A 358 29.95 39.98 5.49
C THR A 358 28.95 41.12 5.25
N PRO A 359 28.12 41.07 4.20
CA PRO A 359 26.94 41.92 4.11
C PRO A 359 25.89 41.45 5.12
N ALA A 360 25.07 42.38 5.62
CA ALA A 360 23.92 42.05 6.48
C ALA A 360 22.94 41.18 5.69
N THR A 361 22.96 39.87 5.96
CA THR A 361 21.98 38.91 5.45
C THR A 361 20.76 38.88 6.36
N ASP A 362 19.58 39.01 5.76
CA ASP A 362 18.31 38.73 6.40
C ASP A 362 18.32 37.33 7.01
N ILE A 363 17.99 37.26 8.30
CA ILE A 363 17.99 36.03 9.09
C ILE A 363 16.80 35.17 8.64
N LEU A 364 17.04 34.15 7.82
CA LEU A 364 16.07 33.10 7.56
C LEU A 364 16.14 32.06 8.68
N PRO A 365 15.03 31.73 9.38
CA PRO A 365 15.04 30.64 10.35
C PRO A 365 15.31 29.32 9.62
N ILE A 366 16.40 28.64 9.99
CA ILE A 366 16.73 27.31 9.47
C ILE A 366 16.01 26.28 10.33
N LEU A 367 15.01 25.60 9.75
CA LEU A 367 14.37 24.43 10.35
C LEU A 367 15.21 23.20 10.03
N MET A 368 15.81 22.57 11.06
CA MET A 368 16.49 21.29 10.89
C MET A 368 15.63 20.15 11.43
N VAL A 369 15.49 19.09 10.63
CA VAL A 369 14.85 17.83 10.99
C VAL A 369 15.93 16.75 10.89
N ASP A 370 16.06 15.92 11.93
CA ASP A 370 16.98 14.78 12.08
C ASP A 370 18.45 15.08 12.45
N CYS A 371 18.70 15.03 13.77
CA CYS A 371 19.93 14.73 14.51
C CYS A 371 21.29 14.71 13.75
N ALA A 372 21.86 15.89 13.46
CA ALA A 372 23.30 16.02 13.18
C ALA A 372 24.03 16.73 14.34
N LEU A 373 25.24 16.25 14.66
CA LEU A 373 26.14 16.85 15.66
C LEU A 373 26.45 18.30 15.29
N ILE A 374 26.04 19.24 16.14
CA ILE A 374 26.44 20.64 16.04
C ILE A 374 27.89 20.74 16.56
N GLY A 375 28.85 20.71 15.63
CA GLY A 375 30.16 21.31 15.89
C GLY A 375 29.97 22.81 16.05
N GLU A 376 30.51 23.36 17.14
CA GLU A 376 30.58 24.79 17.52
C GLU A 376 30.02 25.80 16.51
N LEU A 377 28.70 25.99 16.50
CA LEU A 377 28.08 27.15 15.85
C LEU A 377 28.14 28.33 16.83
N ALA A 378 29.30 28.97 16.90
CA ALA A 378 29.51 30.15 17.72
C ALA A 378 28.47 31.24 17.36
N GLY A 379 27.69 31.68 18.36
CA GLY A 379 26.66 32.72 18.20
C GLY A 379 25.26 32.23 17.80
N SER A 380 25.00 30.92 17.75
CA SER A 380 23.65 30.38 17.54
C SER A 380 22.93 30.12 18.86
N VAL A 381 21.65 30.50 18.95
CA VAL A 381 20.76 30.09 20.05
C VAL A 381 19.91 28.91 19.59
N VAL A 382 19.93 27.84 20.37
CA VAL A 382 19.14 26.64 20.11
C VAL A 382 17.86 26.69 20.92
N VAL A 383 16.71 26.64 20.24
CA VAL A 383 15.40 26.60 20.87
C VAL A 383 14.85 25.17 20.74
N SER A 384 14.54 24.54 21.88
CA SER A 384 13.95 23.21 21.94
C SER A 384 12.45 23.26 21.64
N ASP A 385 11.99 22.45 20.69
CA ASP A 385 10.56 22.31 20.38
C ASP A 385 9.74 21.83 21.59
N THR A 386 10.31 20.97 22.43
CA THR A 386 9.66 20.38 23.60
C THR A 386 9.34 21.46 24.63
N ALA A 387 10.24 22.43 24.81
CA ALA A 387 9.99 23.57 25.70
C ALA A 387 8.89 24.49 25.15
N LEU A 388 8.90 24.77 23.84
CA LEU A 388 7.86 25.55 23.19
C LEU A 388 6.49 24.85 23.26
N TYR A 389 6.47 23.54 23.06
CA TYR A 389 5.27 22.71 23.10
C TYR A 389 4.67 22.67 24.50
N ALA A 390 5.50 22.45 25.52
CA ALA A 390 5.07 22.44 26.92
C ALA A 390 4.46 23.77 27.35
N GLU A 391 5.05 24.89 26.91
CA GLU A 391 4.50 26.22 27.23
C GLU A 391 3.21 26.51 26.45
N ALA A 392 3.12 26.13 25.17
CA ALA A 392 1.88 26.26 24.39
C ALA A 392 0.75 25.42 25.00
N HIS A 393 1.05 24.19 25.42
CA HIS A 393 0.09 23.29 26.06
C HIS A 393 -0.41 23.85 27.38
N LYS A 394 0.49 24.37 28.22
CA LYS A 394 0.16 25.03 29.48
C LYS A 394 -0.76 26.23 29.28
N GLN A 395 -0.54 27.04 28.24
CA GLN A 395 -1.39 28.19 27.92
C GLN A 395 -2.77 27.77 27.41
N VAL A 396 -2.85 26.77 26.52
CA VAL A 396 -4.16 26.22 26.10
C VAL A 396 -4.93 25.65 27.29
N LYS A 397 -4.26 24.91 28.17
CA LYS A 397 -4.86 24.36 29.39
C LYS A 397 -5.46 25.46 30.28
N ALA A 398 -4.75 26.58 30.42
CA ALA A 398 -5.22 27.72 31.21
C ALA A 398 -6.40 28.47 30.53
N GLU A 399 -6.32 28.72 29.22
CA GLU A 399 -7.33 29.49 28.49
C GLU A 399 -8.64 28.70 28.27
N MET A 400 -8.52 27.41 28.00
CA MET A 400 -9.67 26.56 27.62
C MET A 400 -10.19 25.70 28.76
N ASN A 401 -9.52 25.71 29.93
CA ASN A 401 -9.84 24.88 31.10
C ASN A 401 -9.97 23.37 30.75
N VAL A 402 -9.04 22.87 29.94
CA VAL A 402 -8.94 21.46 29.54
C VAL A 402 -7.57 20.90 29.92
N GLU A 403 -7.51 19.63 30.29
CA GLU A 403 -6.24 19.00 30.68
C GLU A 403 -5.26 18.86 29.52
N ASP A 404 -5.80 18.69 28.30
CA ASP A 404 -5.06 18.60 27.06
C ASP A 404 -5.84 19.30 25.94
N TYR A 405 -5.15 19.95 24.99
CA TYR A 405 -5.81 20.67 23.90
C TYR A 405 -6.64 19.75 23.00
N SER A 406 -6.31 18.45 22.91
CA SER A 406 -7.07 17.47 22.13
C SER A 406 -8.46 17.19 22.71
N LEU A 407 -8.68 17.52 23.99
CA LEU A 407 -9.95 17.35 24.69
C LEU A 407 -10.90 18.54 24.53
N ALA A 408 -10.43 19.65 23.94
CA ALA A 408 -11.31 20.75 23.58
C ALA A 408 -12.19 20.40 22.36
N ASP A 409 -13.29 21.13 22.17
CA ASP A 409 -14.18 20.98 21.00
C ASP A 409 -13.39 20.81 19.70
N PHE A 410 -13.85 19.90 18.85
CA PHE A 410 -13.16 19.50 17.62
C PHE A 410 -12.68 20.70 16.79
N GLY A 411 -11.37 20.80 16.62
CA GLY A 411 -10.69 21.86 15.87
C GLY A 411 -10.37 23.13 16.67
N LYS A 412 -11.03 23.40 17.80
CA LYS A 412 -10.76 24.60 18.62
C LYS A 412 -9.45 24.47 19.39
N GLY A 413 -9.22 23.35 20.08
CA GLY A 413 -7.99 23.15 20.85
C GLY A 413 -6.74 23.06 19.99
N ALA A 414 -6.80 22.28 18.91
CA ALA A 414 -5.72 22.20 17.92
C ALA A 414 -5.42 23.57 17.27
N GLY A 415 -6.46 24.37 17.00
CA GLY A 415 -6.31 25.72 16.47
C GLY A 415 -5.66 26.69 17.46
N ALA A 416 -6.14 26.70 18.72
CA ALA A 416 -5.59 27.53 19.78
C ALA A 416 -4.12 27.18 20.08
N PHE A 417 -3.81 25.88 20.16
CA PHE A 417 -2.45 25.38 20.34
C PHE A 417 -1.50 25.89 19.25
N ALA A 418 -1.90 25.78 17.98
CA ALA A 418 -1.07 26.22 16.86
C ALA A 418 -0.79 27.74 16.86
N VAL A 419 -1.76 28.56 17.29
CA VAL A 419 -1.59 30.01 17.42
C VAL A 419 -0.62 30.34 18.56
N LEU A 420 -0.86 29.79 19.74
CA LEU A 420 -0.01 30.03 20.91
C LEU A 420 1.42 29.53 20.70
N PHE A 421 1.59 28.36 20.07
CA PHE A 421 2.92 27.86 19.70
C PHE A 421 3.67 28.84 18.78
N ALA A 422 2.99 29.42 17.78
CA ALA A 422 3.59 30.40 16.89
C ALA A 422 3.96 31.71 17.60
N GLU A 423 3.15 32.17 18.56
CA GLU A 423 3.45 33.36 19.35
C GLU A 423 4.63 33.16 20.31
N ILE A 424 4.69 32.02 21.01
CA ILE A 424 5.80 31.66 21.89
C ILE A 424 7.09 31.54 21.08
N LEU A 425 7.01 30.91 19.91
CA LEU A 425 8.10 30.80 18.95
C LEU A 425 8.63 32.18 18.52
N ALA A 426 7.74 33.11 18.15
CA ALA A 426 8.12 34.46 17.75
C ALA A 426 8.85 35.20 18.89
N LYS A 427 8.33 35.12 20.13
CA LYS A 427 8.98 35.72 21.32
C LYS A 427 10.36 35.11 21.60
N ALA A 428 10.50 33.80 21.44
CA ALA A 428 11.80 33.14 21.61
C ALA A 428 12.83 33.63 20.57
N ILE A 429 12.41 33.85 19.33
CA ILE A 429 13.26 34.41 18.28
C ILE A 429 13.65 35.86 18.60
N GLU A 430 12.70 36.70 19.04
CA GLU A 430 12.98 38.09 19.43
C GLU A 430 13.95 38.17 20.62
N SER A 431 13.77 37.33 21.63
CA SER A 431 14.69 37.24 22.78
C SER A 431 16.10 36.84 22.33
N ALA A 432 16.21 35.80 21.50
CA ALA A 432 17.50 35.35 20.99
C ALA A 432 18.21 36.46 20.20
N LYS A 433 17.47 37.22 19.38
CA LYS A 433 18.02 38.38 18.66
C LYS A 433 18.48 39.48 19.61
N ALA A 434 17.72 39.78 20.66
CA ALA A 434 18.10 40.77 21.67
C ALA A 434 19.38 40.37 22.42
N ASP A 435 19.61 39.07 22.60
CA ASP A 435 20.81 38.50 23.22
C ASP A 435 22.01 38.41 22.25
N GLY A 436 21.88 38.95 21.02
CA GLY A 436 22.94 38.99 20.02
C GLY A 436 23.13 37.69 19.24
N ALA A 437 22.13 36.79 19.22
CA ALA A 437 22.18 35.59 18.39
C ALA A 437 22.22 35.98 16.91
N SER A 438 23.21 35.47 16.20
CA SER A 438 23.31 35.64 14.75
C SER A 438 22.37 34.68 14.01
N GLN A 439 21.99 33.57 14.65
CA GLN A 439 21.08 32.54 14.13
C GLN A 439 20.26 31.91 15.26
N VAL A 440 19.03 31.49 14.94
CA VAL A 440 18.17 30.70 15.81
C VAL A 440 17.94 29.33 15.17
N ILE A 441 18.29 28.27 15.90
CA ILE A 441 18.20 26.89 15.41
C ILE A 441 17.10 26.17 16.19
N PHE A 442 16.18 25.54 15.46
CA PHE A 442 15.12 24.72 16.05
C PHE A 442 15.53 23.26 16.09
N LEU A 443 15.54 22.68 17.28
CA LEU A 443 15.67 21.23 17.44
C LEU A 443 14.29 20.62 17.57
N CYS A 444 13.91 19.81 16.59
CA CYS A 444 12.74 18.95 16.69
C CYS A 444 13.14 17.67 17.44
N ASP A 445 12.60 17.46 18.64
CA ASP A 445 12.69 16.16 19.31
C ASP A 445 11.80 15.17 18.53
N THR A 446 12.39 14.01 18.23
CA THR A 446 11.87 12.89 17.44
C THR A 446 10.48 12.36 17.83
N ARG A 447 9.87 12.88 18.90
CA ARG A 447 8.54 12.53 19.40
C ARG A 447 7.38 13.28 18.72
N CYS A 448 7.63 14.30 17.90
CA CYS A 448 6.58 15.06 17.18
C CYS A 448 6.02 14.37 15.90
N ARG A 449 6.19 13.05 15.72
CA ARG A 449 5.84 12.33 14.47
C ARG A 449 4.34 12.26 14.12
N GLU A 450 3.43 12.74 14.96
CA GLU A 450 1.97 12.53 14.76
C GLU A 450 1.19 13.70 14.16
N TRP A 451 1.81 14.83 13.82
CA TRP A 451 1.07 15.96 13.22
C TRP A 451 1.32 16.13 11.71
N SER A 452 0.35 15.71 10.90
CA SER A 452 0.16 16.24 9.55
C SER A 452 -0.73 17.49 9.59
N VAL A 453 -0.13 18.68 9.57
CA VAL A 453 -0.87 19.96 9.54
C VAL A 453 -1.49 20.16 8.14
N THR A 454 -2.81 19.98 8.00
CA THR A 454 -3.54 20.21 6.74
C THR A 454 -4.53 21.38 6.77
N SER A 455 -4.53 22.24 7.79
CA SER A 455 -5.50 23.35 7.83
C SER A 455 -5.06 24.53 6.94
N ALA A 456 -5.93 24.93 6.01
CA ALA A 456 -5.74 26.08 5.13
C ALA A 456 -5.57 27.42 5.89
N ALA A 457 -6.00 27.47 7.15
CA ALA A 457 -5.85 28.62 8.03
C ALA A 457 -4.38 28.97 8.32
N TRP A 458 -3.49 27.97 8.38
CA TRP A 458 -2.06 28.19 8.64
C TRP A 458 -1.35 28.84 7.43
N ARG A 459 -1.68 28.41 6.21
CA ARG A 459 -1.10 28.96 4.96
C ARG A 459 -1.49 30.42 4.71
N ALA A 460 -2.63 30.87 5.23
CA ALA A 460 -3.12 32.23 5.02
C ALA A 460 -2.49 33.27 5.97
N LYS A 461 -2.03 32.87 7.17
CA LYS A 461 -1.53 33.80 8.19
C LYS A 461 0.00 33.89 8.27
N VAL A 462 0.73 32.82 7.97
CA VAL A 462 2.20 32.79 8.07
C VAL A 462 2.88 33.83 7.15
N PRO A 463 2.48 34.03 5.87
CA PRO A 463 3.10 35.05 5.03
C PRO A 463 2.89 36.48 5.55
N THR A 464 1.80 36.73 6.30
CA THR A 464 1.48 38.05 6.85
C THR A 464 2.27 38.34 8.12
N ILE A 465 2.54 37.32 8.94
CA ILE A 465 3.40 37.44 10.13
C ILE A 465 4.87 37.60 9.71
N VAL A 466 5.29 36.89 8.66
CA VAL A 466 6.67 36.96 8.14
C VAL A 466 6.96 38.24 7.34
N LYS A 467 5.94 38.90 6.78
CA LYS A 467 6.10 40.20 6.09
C LYS A 467 5.99 41.43 7.00
N GLY A 468 5.54 41.25 8.25
CA GLY A 468 5.40 42.32 9.24
C GLY A 468 6.55 42.37 10.27
N LEU A 469 7.45 41.39 10.23
CA LEU A 469 8.74 41.35 10.91
C LEU A 469 9.85 41.68 9.89
#